data_AF-A0A484ZJA7-F1
#
_entry.id   AF-A0A484ZJA7-F1
#
_cell.length_a   1.000
_cell.length_b   1.000
_cell.length_c   1.000
_cell.angle_alpha   90.00
_cell.angle_beta   90.00
_cell.angle_gamma   90.00
#
_symmetry.space_group_name_H-M   'P 1'
#
loop_
_entity.id
_entity.type
_entity.pdbx_description
1 polymer ?
#
loop_
_entity_poly.entity_id
_entity_poly.type
_entity_poly.pdbx_seq_one_letter_code
_entity_poly.pdbx_strand_id
1 'polypeptide(L)'
;MEGQNNKGQTFQPFVEASWIHNTKDFATTMNGVEVKQGGAQNIGELKLGIEGQLSNSVNIWGNVGQQMGNQGYSDTGVMLGVKYNF
;
A
#
# COMPACT_ATOMS: atom_id res chain seq x y z
N MET A 1 27.93 -0.82 14.91
CA MET A 1 27.21 0.29 14.25
C MET A 1 26.28 0.88 15.29
N GLU A 2 26.69 1.97 15.93
CA GLU A 2 25.97 2.62 17.02
C GLU A 2 24.83 3.47 16.43
N GLY A 3 23.60 2.97 16.53
CA GLY A 3 22.40 3.76 16.26
C GLY A 3 22.16 4.71 17.42
N GLN A 4 22.42 5.99 17.23
CA GLN A 4 22.33 7.03 18.25
C GLN A 4 20.93 7.08 18.89
N ASN A 5 20.92 7.06 20.22
CA ASN A 5 19.79 7.41 21.08
C ASN A 5 19.31 8.84 20.80
N ASN A 6 18.21 9.01 20.09
CA ASN A 6 17.40 10.23 20.14
C ASN A 6 16.17 9.98 21.00
N LYS A 7 16.28 10.31 22.29
CA LYS A 7 15.18 10.32 23.27
C LYS A 7 14.08 11.27 22.79
N GLY A 8 13.05 10.73 22.14
CA GLY A 8 11.82 11.47 21.82
C GLY A 8 11.13 11.03 20.53
N GLN A 9 11.84 10.40 19.60
CA GLN A 9 11.27 9.98 18.32
C GLN A 9 11.28 8.45 18.22
N THR A 10 10.13 7.85 18.51
CA THR A 10 9.92 6.41 18.35
C THR A 10 9.64 6.14 16.89
N PHE A 11 10.55 5.43 16.23
CA PHE A 11 10.37 4.94 14.87
C PHE A 11 9.91 3.48 14.89
N GLN A 12 8.87 3.15 14.14
CA GLN A 12 8.25 1.84 14.06
C GLN A 12 8.21 1.39 12.59
N PRO A 13 9.13 0.53 12.16
CA PRO A 13 9.06 -0.07 10.83
C PRO A 13 7.93 -1.09 10.76
N PHE A 14 7.29 -1.19 9.59
CA PHE A 14 6.26 -2.19 9.32
C PHE A 14 6.37 -2.77 7.91
N VAL A 15 5.85 -3.98 7.77
CA VAL A 15 5.64 -4.67 6.49
C VAL A 15 4.23 -5.21 6.47
N GLU A 16 3.56 -5.02 5.35
CA GLU A 16 2.20 -5.48 5.12
C GLU A 16 2.15 -6.24 3.79
N ALA A 17 1.48 -7.38 3.79
CA ALA A 17 1.16 -8.13 2.58
C ALA A 17 -0.35 -8.37 2.57
N SER A 18 -1.01 -8.07 1.46
CA SER A 18 -2.45 -8.22 1.29
C SER A 18 -2.75 -8.91 -0.04
N TRP A 19 -3.79 -9.76 -0.04
CA TRP A 19 -4.32 -10.37 -1.26
C TRP A 19 -5.74 -9.89 -1.46
N ILE A 20 -5.99 -9.19 -2.56
CA ILE A 20 -7.32 -8.77 -2.99
C ILE A 20 -7.83 -9.77 -4.01
N HIS A 21 -8.90 -10.48 -3.65
CA HIS A 21 -9.63 -11.38 -4.54
C HIS A 21 -10.96 -10.74 -4.91
N ASN A 22 -11.06 -10.23 -6.15
CA ASN A 22 -12.29 -9.63 -6.67
C ASN A 22 -13.15 -10.72 -7.32
N THR A 23 -14.25 -11.09 -6.65
CA THR A 23 -15.23 -12.09 -7.12
C THR A 23 -16.25 -11.55 -8.13
N LYS A 24 -16.28 -10.22 -8.34
CA LYS A 24 -17.18 -9.57 -9.29
C LYS A 24 -16.43 -9.27 -10.57
N ASP A 25 -16.68 -10.09 -11.58
CA ASP A 25 -16.35 -9.75 -12.96
C ASP A 25 -17.17 -8.53 -13.36
N PHE A 26 -16.55 -7.36 -13.47
CA PHE A 26 -17.11 -6.28 -14.27
C PHE A 26 -17.02 -6.73 -15.74
N ALA A 27 -17.97 -7.54 -16.15
CA ALA A 27 -18.19 -7.95 -17.53
C ALA A 27 -19.27 -7.04 -18.12
N THR A 28 -18.91 -6.25 -19.11
CA THR A 28 -19.90 -5.57 -19.97
C THR A 28 -20.01 -6.39 -21.25
N THR A 29 -21.17 -7.00 -21.48
CA THR A 29 -21.47 -7.70 -22.72
C THR A 29 -21.94 -6.68 -23.75
N MET A 30 -21.13 -6.40 -24.79
CA MET A 30 -21.57 -5.69 -26.00
C MET A 30 -21.47 -6.64 -27.19
N ASN A 31 -22.58 -6.89 -27.89
CA ASN A 31 -22.66 -7.72 -29.10
C ASN A 31 -22.05 -9.14 -28.99
N GLY A 32 -22.30 -9.85 -27.88
CA GLY A 32 -21.87 -11.25 -27.73
C GLY A 32 -20.37 -11.45 -27.52
N VAL A 33 -19.59 -10.36 -27.39
CA VAL A 33 -18.20 -10.38 -26.97
C VAL A 33 -18.16 -10.09 -25.47
N GLU A 34 -17.76 -11.09 -24.69
CA GLU A 34 -17.54 -10.95 -23.26
C GLU A 34 -16.19 -10.23 -23.04
N VAL A 35 -16.23 -8.91 -22.83
CA VAL A 35 -15.04 -8.17 -22.41
C VAL A 35 -14.90 -8.34 -20.90
N LYS A 36 -14.19 -9.39 -20.49
CA LYS A 36 -13.68 -9.50 -19.13
C LYS A 36 -12.63 -8.42 -18.95
N GLN A 37 -12.82 -7.49 -18.01
CA GLN A 37 -11.76 -6.60 -17.54
C GLN A 37 -10.75 -7.43 -16.74
N GLY A 38 -10.01 -8.31 -17.44
CA GLY A 38 -9.35 -9.51 -16.93
C GLY A 38 -8.01 -9.31 -16.22
N GLY A 39 -7.74 -8.11 -15.71
CA GLY A 39 -6.45 -7.77 -15.08
C GLY A 39 -6.47 -7.64 -13.55
N ALA A 40 -7.66 -7.49 -12.93
CA ALA A 40 -7.79 -7.13 -11.51
C ALA A 40 -8.52 -8.18 -10.66
N GLN A 41 -8.73 -9.39 -11.19
CA GLN A 41 -9.41 -10.48 -10.47
C GLN A 41 -8.64 -10.94 -9.22
N ASN A 42 -7.29 -10.95 -9.30
CA ASN A 42 -6.40 -11.25 -8.19
C ASN A 42 -5.27 -10.22 -8.20
N ILE A 43 -5.14 -9.47 -7.11
CA ILE A 43 -4.07 -8.49 -6.91
C ILE A 43 -3.39 -8.82 -5.58
N GLY A 44 -2.08 -9.06 -5.63
CA GLY A 44 -1.23 -9.09 -4.46
C GLY A 44 -0.64 -7.70 -4.22
N GLU A 45 -0.71 -7.22 -2.99
CA GLU A 45 -0.06 -5.98 -2.58
C GLU A 45 1.00 -6.29 -1.53
N LEU A 46 2.19 -5.71 -1.69
CA LEU A 46 3.24 -5.70 -0.69
C LEU A 46 3.54 -4.25 -0.34
N LYS A 47 3.52 -3.90 0.93
CA LYS A 47 3.82 -2.55 1.44
C LYS A 47 4.88 -2.63 2.52
N LEU A 48 5.83 -1.71 2.47
CA LEU A 48 6.91 -1.56 3.42
C LEU A 48 6.93 -0.11 3.88
N GLY A 49 6.97 0.12 5.18
CA GLY A 49 6.90 1.47 5.70
C GLY A 49 7.54 1.66 7.05
N ILE A 50 7.56 2.92 7.45
CA ILE A 50 8.04 3.37 8.74
C ILE A 50 7.11 4.47 9.23
N GLU A 51 6.70 4.35 10.48
CA GLU A 51 5.98 5.39 11.21
C GLU A 51 6.93 6.00 12.26
N GLY A 52 6.81 7.30 12.47
CA GLY A 52 7.60 8.03 13.46
C GLY A 52 6.74 9.04 14.20
N GLN A 53 6.86 9.06 15.52
CA GLN A 53 6.28 10.15 16.31
C GLN A 53 7.30 11.28 16.44
N LEU A 54 7.02 12.43 15.81
CA LEU A 54 7.92 13.59 15.84
C LEU A 54 7.72 14.42 17.12
N SER A 55 6.50 14.44 17.65
CA SER A 55 6.10 15.09 18.91
C SER A 55 4.80 14.45 19.42
N ASN A 56 4.38 14.74 20.67
CA ASN A 56 3.13 14.19 21.23
C ASN A 56 1.89 14.46 20.36
N SER A 57 1.90 15.55 19.59
CA SER A 57 0.80 15.95 18.70
C SER A 57 1.05 15.64 17.22
N VAL A 58 2.26 15.24 16.82
CA VAL A 58 2.63 15.10 15.40
C VAL A 58 3.22 13.73 15.10
N ASN A 59 2.56 13.00 14.21
CA ASN A 59 3.02 11.71 13.69
C ASN A 59 3.30 11.84 12.20
N ILE A 60 4.33 11.15 11.74
CA ILE A 60 4.71 11.06 10.33
C ILE A 60 4.78 9.59 9.92
N TRP A 61 4.40 9.29 8.69
CA TRP A 61 4.59 7.96 8.11
C TRP A 61 5.05 8.06 6.68
N GLY A 62 5.81 7.06 6.26
CA GLY A 62 6.19 6.86 4.87
C GLY A 62 6.15 5.39 4.53
N ASN A 63 5.68 5.06 3.34
CA ASN A 63 5.69 3.69 2.83
C ASN A 63 5.91 3.63 1.32
N VAL A 64 6.38 2.48 0.87
CA VAL A 64 6.46 2.07 -0.52
C VAL A 64 5.62 0.82 -0.68
N GLY A 65 4.79 0.80 -1.71
CA GLY A 65 3.93 -0.31 -2.06
C GLY A 65 4.22 -0.79 -3.46
N GLN A 66 4.15 -2.10 -3.66
CA GLN A 66 4.14 -2.73 -4.97
C GLN A 66 2.90 -3.62 -5.07
N GLN A 67 2.06 -3.33 -6.06
CA GLN A 67 0.89 -4.12 -6.41
C GLN A 67 1.22 -4.96 -7.64
N MET A 68 0.88 -6.24 -7.60
CA MET A 68 1.11 -7.21 -8.68
C MET A 68 -0.19 -7.95 -8.95
N GLY A 69 -0.71 -7.85 -10.17
CA GLY A 69 -1.97 -8.46 -10.62
C GLY A 69 -1.80 -9.39 -11.82
N ASN A 70 -2.88 -10.09 -12.17
CA ASN A 70 -2.91 -10.94 -13.36
C ASN A 70 -2.75 -10.10 -14.65
N GLN A 71 -2.25 -10.72 -15.72
CA GLN A 71 -1.94 -10.06 -17.02
C GLN A 71 -0.81 -9.02 -16.99
N GLY A 72 0.11 -9.10 -16.03
CA GLY A 72 1.30 -8.23 -16.01
C GLY A 72 1.04 -6.82 -15.48
N TYR A 73 -0.06 -6.63 -14.74
CA TYR A 73 -0.32 -5.39 -14.03
C TYR A 73 0.65 -5.27 -12.85
N SER A 74 1.52 -4.26 -12.90
CA SER A 74 2.40 -3.91 -11.77
C SER A 74 2.35 -2.41 -11.54
N ASP A 75 2.00 -2.01 -10.32
CA ASP A 75 1.99 -0.61 -9.91
C ASP A 75 2.87 -0.46 -8.67
N THR A 76 3.88 0.40 -8.76
CA THR A 76 4.76 0.72 -7.63
C THR A 76 4.50 2.16 -7.22
N GLY A 77 4.09 2.34 -5.97
CA GLY A 77 3.74 3.64 -5.40
C GLY A 77 4.56 3.95 -4.16
N VAL A 78 4.78 5.24 -3.92
CA VAL A 78 5.36 5.74 -2.67
C VAL A 78 4.36 6.71 -2.05
N MET A 79 4.11 6.55 -0.74
CA MET A 79 3.22 7.42 0.02
C MET A 79 3.95 8.01 1.23
N LEU A 80 3.72 9.29 1.47
CA LEU A 80 4.21 10.01 2.63
C LEU A 80 3.04 10.77 3.26
N GLY A 81 2.97 10.82 4.58
CA GLY A 81 1.90 11.50 5.29
C GLY A 81 2.32 12.05 6.64
N VAL A 82 1.57 13.06 7.09
CA VAL A 82 1.73 13.72 8.38
C VAL A 82 0.35 13.82 9.02
N LYS A 83 0.25 13.50 10.31
CA LYS A 83 -0.96 13.59 11.11
C LYS A 83 -0.68 14.48 12.31
N TYR A 84 -1.46 15.55 12.40
CA TYR A 84 -1.48 16.47 13.52
C TYR A 84 -2.72 16.20 14.37
N ASN A 85 -2.53 15.97 15.67
CA ASN A 85 -3.61 15.81 16.65
C ASN A 85 -3.71 17.10 17.49
N PHE A 86 -4.90 17.69 17.50
CA PHE A 86 -5.24 18.93 18.22
C PHE A 86 -5.88 18.63 19.58
#